data_AF-A0A924MK83-F1
#
_entry.id   AF-A0A924MK83-F1
#
_cell.length_a   1.000
_cell.length_b   1.000
_cell.length_c   1.000
_cell.angle_alpha   90.00
_cell.angle_beta   90.00
_cell.angle_gamma   90.00
#
_symmetry.space_group_name_H-M   'P 1'
#
loop_
_entity.id
_entity.type
_entity.pdbx_description
1 polymer ?
#
loop_
_entity_poly.entity_id
_entity_poly.type
_entity_poly.pdbx_seq_one_letter_code
_entity_poly.pdbx_strand_id
1 'polypeptide(L)'
;MMTNFVLVDFENVQPVNMGLLKGGPFKIKVFLGASQAKISLEMAQALQTFGDDAEYIQVVGSGKDALDFHIAYYIGKLAAENPGAAFSIISKDTGFDPLVKHLKLKHVECRRSASIAEIPQIKSAAPAKTSSQASSKQVSSKQASSKPAAPKTTAAPAKSTPRQVARPTVDPSLVNQVLDNLDKRRQARPATIKTLRSTIASLLKPVPSEAAVDALVAELSRLGKITVTGTKVRYAPA
;
A
#
# COMPACT_ATOMS: atom_id res chain seq x y z
N MET A 1 -31.53 -14.47 -9.73
CA MET A 1 -30.16 -15.02 -9.89
C MET A 1 -29.28 -14.45 -8.79
N MET A 2 -28.30 -15.21 -8.29
CA MET A 2 -27.39 -14.74 -7.24
C MET A 2 -26.41 -13.71 -7.82
N THR A 3 -26.52 -12.44 -7.41
CA THR A 3 -25.59 -11.37 -7.87
C THR A 3 -24.39 -11.33 -6.96
N ASN A 4 -23.18 -11.32 -7.53
CA ASN A 4 -21.94 -11.28 -6.77
C ASN A 4 -21.30 -9.91 -6.92
N PHE A 5 -21.21 -9.16 -5.84
CA PHE A 5 -20.55 -7.86 -5.81
C PHE A 5 -19.10 -8.01 -5.39
N VAL A 6 -18.19 -7.47 -6.19
CA VAL A 6 -16.76 -7.39 -5.88
C VAL A 6 -16.43 -5.93 -5.59
N LEU A 7 -16.08 -5.64 -4.35
CA LEU A 7 -15.72 -4.29 -3.90
C LEU A 7 -14.21 -4.23 -3.77
N VAL A 8 -13.57 -3.41 -4.60
CA VAL A 8 -12.12 -3.28 -4.65
C VAL A 8 -11.71 -2.02 -3.91
N ASP A 9 -10.90 -2.21 -2.88
CA ASP A 9 -10.17 -1.14 -2.23
C ASP A 9 -8.89 -0.87 -3.03
N PHE A 10 -8.94 0.20 -3.84
CA PHE A 10 -7.83 0.57 -4.71
C PHE A 10 -6.65 1.21 -3.95
N GLU A 11 -6.89 1.74 -2.75
CA GLU A 11 -5.82 2.31 -1.91
C GLU A 11 -4.87 1.21 -1.44
N ASN A 12 -5.42 0.04 -1.10
CA ASN A 12 -4.67 -1.05 -0.52
C ASN A 12 -4.25 -2.14 -1.52
N VAL A 13 -5.01 -2.29 -2.61
CA VAL A 13 -4.75 -3.31 -3.63
C VAL A 13 -4.81 -2.70 -5.02
N GLN A 14 -3.73 -2.86 -5.78
CA GLN A 14 -3.71 -2.65 -7.23
C GLN A 14 -3.83 -4.02 -7.89
N PRO A 15 -5.04 -4.54 -8.16
CA PRO A 15 -5.17 -5.87 -8.71
C PRO A 15 -4.67 -5.90 -10.16
N VAL A 16 -3.52 -6.55 -10.38
CA VAL A 16 -2.92 -6.75 -11.71
C VAL A 16 -3.75 -7.74 -12.56
N ASN A 17 -4.67 -8.51 -11.94
CA ASN A 17 -5.37 -9.62 -12.59
C ASN A 17 -6.90 -9.54 -12.44
N MET A 18 -7.51 -8.46 -12.94
CA MET A 18 -8.98 -8.36 -13.05
C MET A 18 -9.57 -9.40 -14.02
N GLY A 19 -8.78 -9.88 -15.00
CA GLY A 19 -9.21 -10.84 -16.02
C GLY A 19 -9.66 -12.21 -15.50
N LEU A 20 -9.44 -12.51 -14.22
CA LEU A 20 -9.88 -13.75 -13.56
C LEU A 20 -11.39 -13.77 -13.25
N LEU A 21 -12.07 -12.62 -13.28
CA LEU A 21 -13.51 -12.51 -13.06
C LEU A 21 -14.34 -12.77 -14.33
N LYS A 22 -13.69 -13.11 -15.45
CA LYS A 22 -14.39 -13.40 -16.72
C LYS A 22 -15.25 -14.64 -16.58
N GLY A 23 -16.58 -14.47 -16.67
CA GLY A 23 -17.53 -15.57 -16.87
C GLY A 23 -18.63 -15.76 -15.81
N GLY A 24 -18.77 -14.88 -14.82
CA GLY A 24 -19.90 -14.90 -13.87
C GLY A 24 -20.63 -13.56 -13.77
N PRO A 25 -21.83 -13.50 -13.15
CA PRO A 25 -22.58 -12.26 -12.93
C PRO A 25 -21.96 -11.44 -11.80
N PHE A 26 -20.74 -10.94 -12.04
CA PHE A 26 -19.96 -10.17 -11.09
C PHE A 26 -20.15 -8.69 -11.35
N LYS A 27 -20.65 -7.96 -10.35
CA LYS A 27 -20.68 -6.50 -10.37
C LYS A 27 -19.51 -5.95 -9.59
N ILE A 28 -18.59 -5.30 -10.28
CA ILE A 28 -17.34 -4.79 -9.76
C ILE A 28 -17.51 -3.32 -9.43
N LYS A 29 -17.20 -2.96 -8.19
CA LYS A 29 -17.16 -1.57 -7.72
C LYS A 29 -15.78 -1.25 -7.19
N VAL A 30 -15.08 -0.34 -7.87
CA VAL A 30 -13.72 0.05 -7.53
C VAL A 30 -13.77 1.38 -6.79
N PHE A 31 -13.37 1.35 -5.51
CA PHE A 31 -13.36 2.53 -4.66
C PHE A 31 -12.01 3.22 -4.76
N LEU A 32 -12.04 4.50 -5.11
CA LEU A 32 -10.88 5.38 -5.25
C LEU A 32 -10.89 6.40 -4.12
N GLY A 33 -9.75 6.61 -3.45
CA GLY A 33 -9.63 7.66 -2.43
C GLY A 33 -9.82 9.06 -3.02
N ALA A 34 -10.21 10.04 -2.21
CA ALA A 34 -10.46 11.41 -2.66
C ALA A 34 -9.27 12.05 -3.39
N SER A 35 -8.05 11.76 -2.92
CA SER A 35 -6.81 12.26 -3.52
C SER A 35 -6.35 11.46 -4.75
N GLN A 36 -7.01 10.35 -5.08
CA GLN A 36 -6.63 9.48 -6.18
C GLN A 36 -7.19 10.00 -7.52
N ALA A 37 -6.40 10.80 -8.21
CA ALA A 37 -6.78 11.39 -9.49
C ALA A 37 -6.42 10.55 -10.73
N LYS A 38 -5.62 9.49 -10.58
CA LYS A 38 -5.09 8.70 -11.69
C LYS A 38 -5.30 7.21 -11.48
N ILE A 39 -5.69 6.52 -12.53
CA ILE A 39 -5.69 5.05 -12.61
C ILE A 39 -4.74 4.61 -13.72
N SER A 40 -4.14 3.44 -13.60
CA SER A 40 -3.27 2.92 -14.66
C SER A 40 -4.11 2.55 -15.89
N LEU A 41 -3.55 2.75 -17.08
CA LEU A 41 -4.21 2.37 -18.33
C LEU A 41 -4.54 0.87 -18.36
N GLU A 42 -3.67 0.04 -17.80
CA GLU A 42 -3.86 -1.40 -17.67
C GLU A 42 -5.11 -1.75 -16.83
N MET A 43 -5.33 -1.05 -15.72
CA MET A 43 -6.52 -1.21 -14.89
C MET A 43 -7.79 -0.77 -15.63
N ALA A 44 -7.73 0.38 -16.30
CA ALA A 44 -8.84 0.90 -17.09
C ALA A 44 -9.23 -0.07 -18.21
N GLN A 45 -8.25 -0.57 -18.96
CA GLN A 45 -8.47 -1.57 -20.01
C GLN A 45 -9.05 -2.87 -19.45
N ALA A 46 -8.55 -3.32 -18.29
CA ALA A 46 -9.04 -4.55 -17.69
C ALA A 46 -10.49 -4.43 -17.21
N LEU A 47 -10.85 -3.31 -16.58
CA LEU A 47 -12.24 -3.03 -16.15
C LEU A 47 -13.18 -2.75 -17.33
N GLN A 48 -12.69 -2.14 -18.40
CA GLN A 48 -13.48 -1.88 -19.61
C GLN A 48 -14.00 -3.17 -20.25
N THR A 49 -13.32 -4.31 -20.06
CA THR A 49 -13.81 -5.61 -20.54
C THR A 49 -15.09 -6.10 -19.83
N PHE A 50 -15.43 -5.52 -18.68
CA PHE A 50 -16.66 -5.84 -17.92
C PHE A 50 -17.84 -4.93 -18.29
N GLY A 51 -17.62 -3.87 -19.08
CA GLY A 51 -18.69 -2.96 -19.51
C GLY A 51 -19.51 -2.41 -18.34
N ASP A 52 -20.84 -2.55 -18.42
CA ASP A 52 -21.79 -2.03 -17.43
C ASP A 52 -21.71 -2.72 -16.06
N ASP A 53 -21.00 -3.83 -15.96
CA ASP A 53 -20.80 -4.55 -14.70
C ASP A 53 -19.64 -3.97 -13.86
N ALA A 54 -18.86 -3.01 -14.39
CA ALA A 54 -17.78 -2.35 -13.66
C ALA A 54 -18.01 -0.85 -13.49
N GLU A 55 -17.84 -0.36 -12.26
CA GLU A 55 -18.00 1.06 -11.93
C GLU A 55 -16.86 1.57 -11.03
N TYR A 56 -16.41 2.80 -11.30
CA TYR A 56 -15.50 3.54 -10.41
C TYR A 56 -16.29 4.44 -9.47
N ILE A 57 -15.97 4.37 -8.19
CA ILE A 57 -16.57 5.19 -7.14
C ILE A 57 -15.46 5.99 -6.48
N GLN A 58 -15.40 7.29 -6.76
CA GLN A 58 -14.48 8.18 -6.07
C GLN A 58 -15.10 8.66 -4.76
N VAL A 59 -14.38 8.41 -3.67
CA VAL A 59 -14.76 8.82 -2.33
C VAL A 59 -14.61 10.33 -2.18
N VAL A 60 -15.58 10.97 -1.52
CA VAL A 60 -15.55 12.41 -1.24
C VAL A 60 -14.98 12.64 0.16
N GLY A 61 -13.98 13.53 0.24
CA GLY A 61 -13.32 13.87 1.50
C GLY A 61 -12.16 12.96 1.87
N SER A 62 -11.19 13.52 2.58
CA SER A 62 -10.02 12.80 3.09
C SER A 62 -10.19 12.56 4.58
N GLY A 63 -10.08 11.31 5.00
CA GLY A 63 -10.13 10.93 6.40
C GLY A 63 -9.44 9.59 6.60
N LYS A 64 -8.96 9.34 7.82
CA LYS A 64 -8.47 8.02 8.20
C LYS A 64 -9.63 7.02 8.05
N ASP A 65 -9.41 5.96 7.27
CA ASP A 65 -10.40 4.90 7.01
C ASP A 65 -11.65 5.39 6.23
N ALA A 66 -11.57 6.55 5.57
CA ALA A 66 -12.71 7.12 4.83
C ALA A 66 -13.20 6.19 3.72
N LEU A 67 -12.28 5.54 3.01
CA LEU A 67 -12.60 4.59 1.95
C LEU A 67 -13.32 3.35 2.50
N ASP A 68 -12.90 2.87 3.66
CA ASP A 68 -13.49 1.68 4.32
C ASP A 68 -14.93 1.93 4.73
N PHE A 69 -15.25 3.12 5.25
CA PHE A 69 -16.61 3.51 5.57
C PHE A 69 -17.51 3.59 4.33
N HIS A 70 -16.97 4.06 3.20
CA HIS A 70 -17.72 4.06 1.95
C HIS A 70 -17.99 2.64 1.47
N ILE A 71 -17.00 1.75 1.52
CA ILE A 71 -17.18 0.33 1.19
C ILE A 71 -18.25 -0.28 2.10
N ALA A 72 -18.20 -0.06 3.40
CA ALA A 72 -19.18 -0.56 4.36
C ALA A 72 -20.61 -0.05 4.05
N TYR A 73 -20.75 1.24 3.75
CA TYR A 73 -22.03 1.84 3.35
C TYR A 73 -22.59 1.17 2.08
N TYR A 74 -21.77 1.00 1.04
CA TYR A 74 -22.21 0.40 -0.21
C TYR A 74 -22.61 -1.07 -0.04
N ILE A 75 -21.89 -1.84 0.78
CA ILE A 75 -22.30 -3.22 1.10
C ILE A 75 -23.67 -3.22 1.76
N GLY A 76 -23.89 -2.37 2.76
CA GLY A 76 -25.17 -2.26 3.45
C GLY A 76 -26.31 -1.89 2.50
N LYS A 77 -26.11 -0.88 1.65
CA LYS A 77 -27.08 -0.46 0.63
C LYS A 77 -27.41 -1.58 -0.36
N LEU A 78 -26.37 -2.20 -0.95
CA LEU A 78 -26.55 -3.25 -1.96
C LEU A 78 -27.16 -4.51 -1.36
N ALA A 79 -26.84 -4.85 -0.12
CA ALA A 79 -27.44 -5.99 0.59
C ALA A 79 -28.93 -5.78 0.86
N ALA A 80 -29.35 -4.54 1.11
CA ALA A 80 -30.76 -4.19 1.27
C ALA A 80 -31.51 -4.21 -0.08
N GLU A 81 -30.90 -3.72 -1.15
CA GLU A 81 -31.48 -3.70 -2.50
C GLU A 81 -31.55 -5.10 -3.14
N ASN A 82 -30.61 -5.99 -2.82
CA ASN A 82 -30.47 -7.31 -3.42
C ASN A 82 -30.44 -8.40 -2.35
N PRO A 83 -31.60 -8.85 -1.85
CA PRO A 83 -31.67 -9.98 -0.92
C PRO A 83 -31.04 -11.23 -1.53
N GLY A 84 -30.00 -11.77 -0.90
CA GLY A 84 -29.25 -12.94 -1.37
C GLY A 84 -28.02 -12.62 -2.23
N ALA A 85 -27.62 -11.35 -2.36
CA ALA A 85 -26.34 -11.01 -2.97
C ALA A 85 -25.15 -11.47 -2.11
N ALA A 86 -24.06 -11.84 -2.77
CA ALA A 86 -22.79 -12.15 -2.12
C ALA A 86 -21.77 -11.04 -2.36
N PHE A 87 -20.97 -10.74 -1.34
CA PHE A 87 -20.03 -9.62 -1.31
C PHE A 87 -18.60 -10.12 -1.11
N SER A 88 -17.69 -9.67 -1.96
CA SER A 88 -16.26 -9.95 -1.85
C SER A 88 -15.49 -8.64 -1.77
N ILE A 89 -14.89 -8.37 -0.62
CA ILE A 89 -14.03 -7.21 -0.38
C ILE A 89 -12.60 -7.58 -0.77
N ILE A 90 -12.01 -6.85 -1.71
CA ILE A 90 -10.61 -7.02 -2.11
C ILE A 90 -9.78 -5.96 -1.41
N SER A 91 -9.23 -6.34 -0.25
CA SER A 91 -8.37 -5.49 0.57
C SER A 91 -7.44 -6.35 1.42
N LYS A 92 -6.21 -5.87 1.65
CA LYS A 92 -5.26 -6.49 2.60
C LYS A 92 -5.53 -6.07 4.04
N ASP A 93 -6.39 -5.08 4.24
CA ASP A 93 -6.66 -4.53 5.56
C ASP A 93 -7.58 -5.47 6.33
N THR A 94 -7.18 -5.78 7.57
CA THR A 94 -7.96 -6.60 8.49
C THR A 94 -9.05 -5.78 9.19
N GLY A 95 -9.09 -4.46 8.99
CA GLY A 95 -10.13 -3.56 9.51
C GLY A 95 -11.56 -3.96 9.10
N PHE A 96 -11.73 -4.66 7.98
CA PHE A 96 -13.03 -5.18 7.53
C PHE A 96 -13.47 -6.49 8.23
N ASP A 97 -12.60 -7.20 8.94
CA ASP A 97 -12.93 -8.50 9.53
C ASP A 97 -14.12 -8.43 10.53
N PRO A 98 -14.24 -7.40 11.39
CA PRO A 98 -15.42 -7.20 12.23
C PRO A 98 -16.71 -6.99 11.41
N LEU A 99 -16.65 -6.22 10.32
CA LEU A 99 -17.77 -5.98 9.41
C LEU A 99 -18.22 -7.30 8.75
N VAL A 100 -17.27 -8.07 8.23
CA VAL A 100 -17.54 -9.37 7.60
C VAL A 100 -18.22 -10.33 8.58
N LYS A 101 -17.76 -10.40 9.83
CA LYS A 101 -18.42 -11.20 10.87
C LYS A 101 -19.85 -10.73 11.15
N HIS A 102 -20.06 -9.43 11.25
CA HIS A 102 -21.39 -8.87 11.49
C HIS A 102 -22.37 -9.18 10.35
N LEU A 103 -21.92 -9.03 9.10
CA LEU A 103 -22.74 -9.32 7.92
C LEU A 103 -23.15 -10.79 7.85
N LYS A 104 -22.24 -11.71 8.17
CA LYS A 104 -22.55 -13.16 8.24
C LYS A 104 -23.62 -13.48 9.28
N LEU A 105 -23.61 -12.81 10.43
CA LEU A 105 -24.66 -12.96 11.45
C LEU A 105 -26.02 -12.45 10.97
N LYS A 106 -26.02 -11.51 10.01
CA LYS A 106 -27.22 -10.99 9.35
C LYS A 106 -27.60 -11.79 8.10
N HIS A 107 -27.04 -12.99 7.91
CA HIS A 107 -27.24 -13.85 6.74
C HIS A 107 -26.81 -13.22 5.41
N VAL A 108 -25.92 -12.24 5.45
CA VAL A 108 -25.31 -11.65 4.25
C VAL A 108 -23.98 -12.36 3.98
N GLU A 109 -23.88 -13.01 2.82
CA GLU A 109 -22.63 -13.65 2.37
C GLU A 109 -21.60 -12.57 2.09
N CYS A 110 -20.64 -12.38 3.00
CA CYS A 110 -19.55 -11.43 2.82
C CYS A 110 -18.20 -12.10 3.12
N ARG A 111 -17.18 -11.82 2.33
CA ARG A 111 -15.81 -12.32 2.52
C ARG A 111 -14.80 -11.23 2.18
N ARG A 112 -13.63 -11.30 2.82
CA ARG A 112 -12.46 -10.49 2.47
C ARG A 112 -11.42 -11.39 1.82
N SER A 113 -10.79 -10.88 0.76
CA SER A 113 -9.71 -11.53 0.04
C SER A 113 -8.59 -10.53 -0.19
N ALA A 114 -7.34 -10.99 -0.11
CA ALA A 114 -6.18 -10.11 -0.33
C ALA A 114 -5.95 -9.83 -1.83
N SER A 115 -6.54 -10.65 -2.69
CA SER A 115 -6.46 -10.57 -4.15
C SER A 115 -7.73 -11.15 -4.78
N ILE A 116 -8.03 -10.69 -5.99
CA ILE A 116 -9.15 -11.17 -6.81
C ILE A 116 -9.05 -12.68 -7.07
N ALA A 117 -7.83 -13.22 -7.19
CA ALA A 117 -7.58 -14.64 -7.42
C ALA A 117 -8.06 -15.57 -6.29
N GLU A 118 -8.36 -15.02 -5.11
CA GLU A 118 -8.80 -15.79 -3.95
C GLU A 118 -10.32 -15.88 -3.81
N ILE A 119 -11.08 -15.22 -4.70
CA ILE A 119 -12.54 -15.28 -4.69
C ILE A 119 -12.97 -16.74 -4.96
N PRO A 120 -13.76 -17.36 -4.05
CA PRO A 120 -14.12 -18.77 -4.15
C PRO A 120 -14.80 -19.16 -5.46
N GLN A 121 -15.56 -18.26 -6.08
CA GLN A 121 -16.27 -18.50 -7.34
C GLN A 121 -15.34 -18.61 -8.56
N ILE A 122 -14.08 -18.16 -8.46
CA ILE A 122 -13.03 -18.35 -9.48
C ILE A 122 -12.31 -19.69 -9.25
N LYS A 123 -12.14 -20.11 -7.98
CA LYS A 123 -11.52 -21.39 -7.62
C LYS A 123 -12.38 -22.61 -7.98
N SER A 124 -13.69 -22.44 -8.14
CA SER A 124 -14.61 -23.54 -8.52
C SER A 124 -14.50 -24.00 -9.99
N ALA A 125 -13.63 -23.40 -10.81
CA ALA A 125 -13.33 -23.86 -12.17
C ALA A 125 -12.05 -24.71 -12.29
N ALA A 126 -11.39 -25.06 -11.17
CA ALA A 126 -10.23 -25.95 -11.18
C ALA A 126 -10.56 -27.27 -10.45
N PRO A 127 -10.31 -28.45 -11.06
CA PRO A 127 -10.61 -29.72 -10.42
C PRO A 127 -9.71 -29.94 -9.21
N ALA A 128 -10.35 -30.45 -8.16
CA ALA A 128 -9.77 -30.79 -6.87
C ALA A 128 -8.55 -31.71 -6.99
N LYS A 129 -7.48 -31.39 -6.24
CA LYS A 129 -6.70 -32.42 -5.55
C LYS A 129 -6.49 -32.01 -4.09
N THR A 130 -6.92 -32.94 -3.26
CA THR A 130 -7.00 -33.00 -1.81
C THR A 130 -5.63 -33.22 -1.15
N SER A 131 -5.46 -32.60 0.03
CA SER A 131 -4.76 -33.04 1.27
C SER A 131 -3.41 -33.77 1.18
N SER A 132 -2.37 -33.50 2.00
CA SER A 132 -2.38 -33.49 3.47
C SER A 132 -1.00 -33.12 4.07
N GLN A 133 -1.03 -32.46 5.26
CA GLN A 133 -0.15 -32.58 6.45
C GLN A 133 1.38 -32.29 6.30
N ALA A 134 1.97 -31.26 6.92
CA ALA A 134 2.21 -30.95 8.35
C ALA A 134 3.40 -31.70 9.01
N SER A 135 4.50 -30.95 9.25
CA SER A 135 5.46 -31.00 10.40
C SER A 135 6.31 -32.28 10.61
N SER A 136 7.63 -32.28 10.89
CA SER A 136 8.45 -31.39 11.73
C SER A 136 9.97 -31.74 11.72
N LYS A 137 10.81 -30.76 12.13
CA LYS A 137 12.04 -30.85 12.97
C LYS A 137 13.33 -31.55 12.49
N GLN A 138 14.43 -30.79 12.33
CA GLN A 138 15.57 -30.62 13.29
C GLN A 138 16.77 -29.91 12.60
N VAL A 139 17.21 -28.72 13.05
CA VAL A 139 18.32 -28.41 14.00
C VAL A 139 19.75 -28.40 13.39
N SER A 140 20.27 -27.17 13.22
CA SER A 140 21.59 -26.61 13.61
C SER A 140 22.92 -27.29 13.28
N SER A 141 23.84 -26.56 12.62
CA SER A 141 25.13 -26.16 13.21
C SER A 141 25.94 -25.18 12.32
N LYS A 142 26.50 -24.13 12.98
CA LYS A 142 27.86 -23.51 12.90
C LYS A 142 28.65 -23.60 11.57
N GLN A 143 29.48 -22.65 11.10
CA GLN A 143 30.24 -21.57 11.72
C GLN A 143 30.90 -20.69 10.62
N ALA A 144 31.14 -19.41 10.94
CA ALA A 144 32.35 -18.62 10.70
C ALA A 144 32.94 -18.42 9.26
N SER A 145 32.81 -17.15 8.81
CA SER A 145 33.87 -16.23 8.34
C SER A 145 34.93 -16.67 7.32
N SER A 146 35.03 -15.92 6.21
CA SER A 146 36.28 -15.20 5.87
C SER A 146 36.08 -14.13 4.79
N LYS A 147 36.73 -12.99 5.05
CA LYS A 147 37.02 -11.84 4.17
C LYS A 147 38.31 -12.15 3.40
N PRO A 148 38.53 -11.68 2.16
CA PRO A 148 39.45 -10.53 1.92
C PRO A 148 38.92 -9.59 0.80
N ALA A 149 38.86 -8.27 0.98
CA ALA A 149 39.91 -7.27 0.69
C ALA A 149 40.16 -7.00 -0.81
N ALA A 150 39.99 -5.72 -1.18
CA ALA A 150 40.10 -5.10 -2.51
C ALA A 150 41.53 -5.03 -3.09
N PRO A 151 41.67 -4.64 -4.37
CA PRO A 151 42.17 -3.27 -4.71
C PRO A 151 41.42 -2.62 -5.90
N LYS A 152 41.06 -1.32 -5.91
CA LYS A 152 41.76 -0.11 -6.48
C LYS A 152 42.33 -0.34 -7.89
N THR A 153 42.23 0.49 -8.93
CA THR A 153 41.97 1.93 -9.20
C THR A 153 42.03 2.11 -10.74
N THR A 154 41.27 3.02 -11.37
CA THR A 154 41.67 4.17 -12.25
C THR A 154 40.75 4.14 -13.50
N ALA A 155 40.40 5.17 -14.27
CA ALA A 155 40.52 6.62 -14.28
C ALA A 155 39.41 7.19 -15.21
N ALA A 156 39.01 8.45 -15.00
CA ALA A 156 38.28 9.33 -15.94
C ALA A 156 39.19 9.70 -17.16
N PRO A 157 38.82 10.49 -18.21
CA PRO A 157 37.76 11.54 -18.27
C PRO A 157 37.07 11.80 -19.66
N ALA A 158 35.97 12.57 -19.66
CA ALA A 158 35.66 13.51 -20.76
C ALA A 158 34.67 14.60 -20.31
N LYS A 159 34.98 15.84 -20.70
CA LYS A 159 34.42 17.14 -20.25
C LYS A 159 33.20 17.58 -21.08
N SER A 160 32.25 18.30 -20.48
CA SER A 160 31.75 19.60 -20.99
C SER A 160 30.87 20.33 -19.97
N THR A 161 31.21 21.61 -19.77
CA THR A 161 30.70 22.67 -18.88
C THR A 161 29.36 23.28 -19.36
N PRO A 162 28.82 24.37 -18.76
CA PRO A 162 28.46 24.62 -17.37
C PRO A 162 26.97 25.08 -17.26
N ARG A 163 26.16 24.54 -16.35
CA ARG A 163 24.82 25.13 -16.10
C ARG A 163 24.49 25.24 -14.62
N GLN A 164 24.13 26.47 -14.28
CA GLN A 164 23.83 27.07 -13.00
C GLN A 164 22.95 26.21 -12.07
N VAL A 165 23.39 26.18 -10.82
CA VAL A 165 22.63 26.15 -9.55
C VAL A 165 21.13 25.87 -9.68
N ALA A 166 20.73 24.60 -9.54
CA ALA A 166 19.37 24.25 -9.16
C ALA A 166 19.46 23.32 -7.94
N ARG A 167 19.04 23.83 -6.77
CA ARG A 167 18.83 23.01 -5.57
C ARG A 167 17.94 21.82 -5.93
N PRO A 168 18.20 20.61 -5.42
CA PRO A 168 17.21 19.55 -5.47
C PRO A 168 15.99 20.04 -4.67
N THR A 169 14.94 20.44 -5.38
CA THR A 169 13.65 20.74 -4.77
C THR A 169 13.08 19.43 -4.26
N VAL A 170 13.35 19.16 -2.98
CA VAL A 170 12.72 18.07 -2.25
C VAL A 170 11.22 18.34 -2.29
N ASP A 171 10.44 17.37 -2.77
CA ASP A 171 8.99 17.51 -2.91
C ASP A 171 8.36 17.81 -1.52
N PRO A 172 7.61 18.92 -1.37
CA PRO A 172 6.96 19.28 -0.11
C PRO A 172 6.03 18.17 0.44
N SER A 173 5.48 17.32 -0.43
CA SER A 173 4.64 16.19 -0.02
C SER A 173 5.43 15.12 0.73
N LEU A 174 6.67 14.83 0.31
CA LEU A 174 7.58 13.89 0.97
C LEU A 174 7.97 14.39 2.36
N VAL A 175 8.20 15.70 2.49
CA VAL A 175 8.53 16.34 3.77
C VAL A 175 7.37 16.18 4.76
N ASN A 176 6.14 16.44 4.33
CA ASN A 176 4.95 16.28 5.17
C ASN A 176 4.71 14.81 5.57
N GLN A 177 4.96 13.86 4.67
CA GLN A 177 4.84 12.43 4.96
C GLN A 177 5.85 11.96 6.02
N VAL A 178 7.08 12.50 5.97
CA VAL A 178 8.11 12.26 6.99
C VAL A 178 7.70 12.87 8.33
N LEU A 179 7.18 14.10 8.33
CA LEU A 179 6.71 14.78 9.56
C LEU A 179 5.56 14.03 10.24
N ASP A 180 4.51 13.64 9.51
CA ASP A 180 3.37 12.90 10.07
C ASP A 180 3.82 11.56 10.71
N ASN A 181 4.79 10.88 10.10
CA ASN A 181 5.35 9.67 10.68
C ASN A 181 6.20 9.91 11.92
N LEU A 182 6.98 11.00 11.95
CA LEU A 182 7.73 11.39 13.14
C LEU A 182 6.78 11.83 14.28
N ASP A 183 5.65 12.44 13.95
CA ASP A 183 4.63 12.81 14.92
C ASP A 183 3.93 11.61 15.52
N LYS A 184 3.53 10.63 14.71
CA LYS A 184 2.93 9.35 15.15
C LYS A 184 3.83 8.57 16.12
N ARG A 185 5.15 8.67 16.00
CA ARG A 185 6.12 7.97 16.86
C ARG A 185 6.25 8.58 18.26
N ARG A 186 5.82 9.83 18.49
CA ARG A 186 5.91 10.57 19.77
C ARG A 186 7.24 10.37 20.52
N GLN A 187 7.28 9.50 21.53
CA GLN A 187 8.48 9.25 22.35
C GLN A 187 9.52 8.37 21.65
N ALA A 188 9.14 7.63 20.60
CA ALA A 188 10.03 6.81 19.78
C ALA A 188 10.64 7.58 18.59
N ARG A 189 10.66 8.91 18.65
CA ARG A 189 11.27 9.76 17.61
C ARG A 189 12.79 9.51 17.55
N PRO A 190 13.39 9.38 16.35
CA PRO A 190 14.83 9.22 16.21
C PRO A 190 15.63 10.33 16.91
N ALA A 191 16.40 9.98 17.93
CA ALA A 191 17.21 10.94 18.70
C ALA A 191 18.57 11.25 18.05
N THR A 192 18.94 10.53 16.98
CA THR A 192 20.22 10.69 16.27
C THR A 192 20.02 10.81 14.76
N ILE A 193 20.96 11.47 14.08
CA ILE A 193 20.91 11.64 12.62
C ILE A 193 20.93 10.28 11.91
N LYS A 194 21.74 9.33 12.41
CA LYS A 194 21.85 7.99 11.82
C LYS A 194 20.51 7.24 11.85
N THR A 195 19.82 7.29 12.98
CA THR A 195 18.49 6.67 13.12
C THR A 195 17.46 7.44 12.30
N LEU A 196 17.56 8.77 12.21
CA LEU A 196 16.66 9.59 11.38
C LEU A 196 16.80 9.24 9.90
N ARG A 197 18.03 9.18 9.36
CA ARG A 197 18.32 8.78 7.98
C ARG A 197 17.78 7.39 7.66
N SER A 198 18.07 6.41 8.52
CA SER A 198 17.55 5.05 8.37
C SER A 198 16.03 4.99 8.41
N THR A 199 15.40 5.81 9.26
CA THR A 199 13.94 5.90 9.34
C THR A 199 13.35 6.51 8.06
N ILE A 200 13.92 7.59 7.54
CA ILE A 200 13.48 8.24 6.30
C ILE A 200 13.64 7.30 5.11
N ALA A 201 14.79 6.64 4.99
CA ALA A 201 15.06 5.66 3.93
C ALA A 201 14.11 4.46 3.96
N SER A 202 13.73 3.99 5.16
CA SER A 202 12.78 2.89 5.33
C SER A 202 11.32 3.33 5.12
N LEU A 203 11.01 4.61 5.28
CA LEU A 203 9.65 5.13 5.24
C LEU A 203 9.16 5.38 3.81
N LEU A 204 10.05 5.85 2.95
CA LEU A 204 9.73 6.24 1.58
C LEU A 204 9.91 5.06 0.61
N LYS A 205 8.91 4.82 -0.25
CA LYS A 205 8.96 3.84 -1.34
C LYS A 205 8.66 4.57 -2.66
N PRO A 206 9.56 4.52 -3.67
CA PRO A 206 10.83 3.81 -3.70
C PRO A 206 11.86 4.36 -2.69
N VAL A 207 12.81 3.51 -2.29
CA VAL A 207 13.85 3.88 -1.32
C VAL A 207 14.66 5.05 -1.89
N PRO A 208 14.68 6.22 -1.23
CA PRO A 208 15.44 7.37 -1.69
C PRO A 208 16.94 7.07 -1.62
N SER A 209 17.71 7.63 -2.56
CA SER A 209 19.17 7.58 -2.49
C SER A 209 19.68 8.31 -1.24
N GLU A 210 20.87 7.95 -0.76
CA GLU A 210 21.49 8.62 0.41
C GLU A 210 21.54 10.15 0.24
N ALA A 211 21.80 10.64 -0.97
CA ALA A 211 21.78 12.08 -1.28
C ALA A 211 20.38 12.71 -1.13
N ALA A 212 19.32 11.98 -1.47
CA ALA A 212 17.94 12.44 -1.30
C ALA A 212 17.51 12.41 0.17
N VAL A 213 17.96 11.42 0.94
CA VAL A 213 17.76 11.38 2.42
C VAL A 213 18.43 12.58 3.08
N ASP A 214 19.64 12.94 2.64
CA ASP A 214 20.35 14.10 3.16
C ASP A 214 19.67 15.42 2.81
N ALA A 215 19.14 15.54 1.60
CA ALA A 215 18.35 16.69 1.20
C ALA A 215 17.08 16.84 2.05
N LEU A 216 16.40 15.73 2.38
CA LEU A 216 15.22 15.72 3.26
C LEU A 216 15.56 16.15 4.70
N VAL A 217 16.66 15.65 5.26
CA VAL A 217 17.11 16.05 6.60
C VAL A 217 17.47 17.55 6.63
N ALA A 218 18.16 18.04 5.59
CA ALA A 218 18.48 19.46 5.47
C ALA A 218 17.21 20.32 5.37
N GLU A 219 16.20 19.87 4.63
CA GLU A 219 14.94 20.59 4.46
C GLU A 219 14.12 20.61 5.76
N LEU A 220 14.07 19.51 6.51
CA LEU A 220 13.44 19.47 7.84
C LEU A 220 14.12 20.43 8.83
N SER A 221 15.45 20.56 8.74
CA SER A 221 16.20 21.52 9.55
C SER A 221 15.94 22.96 9.10
N ARG A 222 15.82 23.20 7.79
CA ARG A 222 15.50 24.51 7.22
C ARG A 222 14.12 24.99 7.63
N LEU A 223 13.15 24.09 7.68
CA LEU A 223 11.77 24.36 8.12
C LEU A 223 11.64 24.53 9.64
N GLY A 224 12.74 24.43 10.39
CA GLY A 224 12.76 24.59 11.85
C GLY A 224 12.07 23.46 12.60
N LYS A 225 11.74 22.34 11.94
CA LYS A 225 11.06 21.19 12.56
C LYS A 225 12.01 20.30 13.33
N ILE A 226 13.28 20.27 12.91
CA ILE A 226 14.36 19.62 13.64
C ILE A 226 15.54 20.57 13.84
N THR A 227 16.24 20.41 14.95
CA THR A 227 17.53 21.02 15.22
C THR A 227 18.57 19.93 15.36
N VAL A 228 19.59 19.99 14.52
CA VAL A 228 20.69 19.02 14.53
C VAL A 228 21.86 19.61 15.32
N THR A 229 22.28 18.95 16.40
CA THR A 229 23.43 19.35 17.21
C THR A 229 24.41 18.18 17.28
N GLY A 230 25.48 18.25 16.49
CA GLY A 230 26.46 17.18 16.36
C GLY A 230 25.83 15.92 15.76
N THR A 231 25.68 14.87 16.55
CA THR A 231 25.03 13.59 16.15
C THR A 231 23.58 13.47 16.61
N LYS A 232 23.11 14.39 17.45
CA LYS A 232 21.78 14.38 18.06
C LYS A 232 20.79 15.21 17.26
N VAL A 233 19.55 14.73 17.21
CA VAL A 233 18.42 15.43 16.60
C VAL A 233 17.44 15.80 17.71
N ARG A 234 17.09 17.09 17.79
CA ARG A 234 16.01 17.61 18.62
C ARG A 234 14.86 18.02 17.72
N TYR A 235 13.63 17.81 18.18
CA TYR A 235 12.44 18.20 17.45
C TYR A 235 11.92 19.49 18.08
N ALA A 236 11.51 20.45 17.25
CA ALA A 236 10.80 21.61 17.76
C ALA A 236 9.48 21.15 18.41
N PRO A 237 9.03 21.79 19.50
CA PRO A 237 7.68 21.58 20.00
C PRO A 237 6.68 21.95 18.88
N ALA A 238 5.65 21.12 18.73
CA ALA A 238 4.57 21.35 17.77
C ALA A 238 3.76 22.58 18.16
#